data_AF-A0A358KGA8-F1
#
_entry.id   AF-A0A358KGA8-F1
#
_cell.length_a   1.000
_cell.length_b   1.000
_cell.length_c   1.000
_cell.angle_alpha   90.00
_cell.angle_beta   90.00
_cell.angle_gamma   90.00
#
_symmetry.space_group_name_H-M   'P 1'
#
loop_
_entity.id
_entity.type
_entity.pdbx_description
1 polymer ?
#
loop_
_entity_poly.entity_id
_entity_poly.type
_entity_poly.pdbx_seq_one_letter_code
_entity_poly.pdbx_strand_id
1 'polypeptide(L)'
;DLKVARLAKLHSDKKAEDFDRLAKEILDANPNHLPVLVQQLKRLDGEANRKKHLDKVIAAADTVIAQIDTETLAKHYGVKLKPDDEEAKAERAKLDKKLNTLTDALFRKGRALGYLDTQFREGENADSDETKKRLEEIDKQFEANFAELQKWAETTDDKFVLLHIRRDNRQGHIATALKRLNEKIGRSPHDRKLQKKRIRLLGELKWDEWKSHEETWQIRRFPAKYQPF
;
A
#
# COMPACT_ATOMS: atom_id res chain seq x y z
N ASP A 1 -9.62 6.80 -22.58
CA ASP A 1 -10.89 7.47 -22.25
C ASP A 1 -10.60 8.82 -21.59
N LEU A 2 -11.12 9.90 -22.17
CA LEU A 2 -10.93 11.28 -21.71
C LEU A 2 -11.57 11.55 -20.34
N LYS A 3 -12.70 10.88 -20.01
CA LYS A 3 -13.39 11.04 -18.73
C LYS A 3 -12.58 10.42 -17.59
N VAL A 4 -12.00 9.25 -17.80
CA VAL A 4 -11.11 8.58 -16.83
C VAL A 4 -9.84 9.41 -16.57
N ALA A 5 -9.26 10.01 -17.62
CA ALA A 5 -8.10 10.89 -17.47
C ALA A 5 -8.43 12.15 -16.65
N ARG A 6 -9.67 12.66 -16.75
CA ARG A 6 -10.16 13.77 -15.93
C ARG A 6 -10.31 13.37 -14.46
N LEU A 7 -10.83 12.17 -14.15
CA LEU A 7 -10.96 11.68 -12.77
C LEU A 7 -9.63 11.69 -12.01
N ALA A 8 -8.54 11.29 -12.67
CA ALA A 8 -7.21 11.29 -12.06
C ALA A 8 -6.74 12.69 -11.57
N LYS A 9 -7.31 13.77 -12.13
CA LYS A 9 -7.02 15.17 -11.75
C LYS A 9 -7.95 15.71 -10.66
N LEU A 10 -8.94 14.92 -10.22
CA LEU A 10 -9.97 15.32 -9.25
C LEU A 10 -9.81 14.62 -7.89
N HIS A 11 -8.61 14.13 -7.55
CA HIS A 11 -8.36 13.42 -6.28
C HIS A 11 -8.32 14.33 -5.03
N SER A 12 -8.27 15.66 -5.19
CA SER A 12 -8.25 16.56 -4.04
C SER A 12 -9.62 16.66 -3.38
N ASP A 13 -9.67 16.78 -2.06
CA ASP A 13 -10.92 16.88 -1.29
C ASP A 13 -11.85 18.01 -1.77
N LYS A 14 -11.28 19.15 -2.19
CA LYS A 14 -12.01 20.28 -2.78
C LYS A 14 -12.80 19.95 -4.05
N LYS A 15 -12.51 18.82 -4.70
CA LYS A 15 -13.11 18.35 -5.95
C LYS A 15 -13.82 17.00 -5.78
N ALA A 16 -14.09 16.60 -4.54
CA ALA A 16 -14.73 15.35 -4.21
C ALA A 16 -16.08 15.18 -4.92
N GLU A 17 -16.93 16.21 -4.87
CA GLU A 17 -18.26 16.19 -5.50
C GLU A 17 -18.18 16.04 -7.03
N ASP A 18 -17.27 16.78 -7.68
CA ASP A 18 -17.03 16.68 -9.12
C ASP A 18 -16.53 15.30 -9.52
N PHE A 19 -15.64 14.71 -8.71
CA PHE A 19 -15.20 13.34 -8.92
C PHE A 19 -16.38 12.37 -8.78
N ASP A 20 -17.14 12.47 -7.70
CA ASP A 20 -18.22 11.53 -7.38
C ASP A 20 -19.32 11.57 -8.44
N ARG A 21 -19.68 12.76 -8.92
CA ARG A 21 -20.61 12.94 -10.04
C ARG A 21 -20.10 12.26 -11.32
N LEU A 22 -18.85 12.54 -11.72
CA LEU A 22 -18.29 11.98 -12.95
C LEU A 22 -18.08 10.46 -12.85
N ALA A 23 -17.67 9.96 -11.68
CA ALA A 23 -17.53 8.53 -11.44
C ALA A 23 -18.89 7.83 -11.51
N LYS A 24 -19.92 8.41 -10.88
CA LYS A 24 -21.28 7.88 -10.92
C LYS A 24 -21.82 7.84 -12.35
N GLU A 25 -21.66 8.92 -13.12
CA GLU A 25 -22.10 8.95 -14.54
C GLU A 25 -21.51 7.80 -15.37
N ILE A 26 -20.23 7.46 -15.14
CA ILE A 26 -19.58 6.37 -15.87
C ILE A 26 -20.02 5.00 -15.34
N LEU A 27 -20.17 4.86 -14.02
CA LEU A 27 -20.57 3.60 -13.40
C LEU A 27 -22.06 3.27 -13.64
N ASP A 28 -22.92 4.27 -13.78
CA ASP A 28 -24.32 4.08 -14.16
C ASP A 28 -24.44 3.47 -15.57
N ALA A 29 -23.51 3.80 -16.48
CA ALA A 29 -23.43 3.23 -17.83
C ALA A 29 -22.66 1.88 -17.87
N ASN A 30 -21.64 1.72 -17.04
CA ASN A 30 -20.84 0.51 -16.92
C ASN A 30 -20.42 0.27 -15.45
N PRO A 31 -21.22 -0.48 -14.68
CA PRO A 31 -21.00 -0.66 -13.23
C PRO A 31 -19.63 -1.26 -12.87
N ASN A 32 -19.04 -2.03 -13.79
CA ASN A 32 -17.78 -2.73 -13.59
C ASN A 32 -16.62 -2.09 -14.34
N HIS A 33 -16.70 -0.78 -14.63
CA HIS A 33 -15.64 -0.09 -15.36
C HIS A 33 -14.36 0.06 -14.51
N LEU A 34 -13.46 -0.93 -14.63
CA LEU A 34 -12.21 -1.06 -13.86
C LEU A 34 -11.40 0.24 -13.74
N PRO A 35 -11.16 1.03 -14.81
CA PRO A 35 -10.40 2.27 -14.69
C PRO A 35 -11.00 3.28 -13.70
N VAL A 36 -12.32 3.37 -13.57
CA VAL A 36 -12.99 4.26 -12.61
C VAL A 36 -12.86 3.74 -11.18
N LEU A 37 -13.08 2.43 -10.98
CA LEU A 37 -12.89 1.77 -9.70
C LEU A 37 -11.45 1.97 -9.16
N VAL A 38 -10.46 1.90 -10.06
CA VAL A 38 -9.05 2.18 -9.72
C VAL A 38 -8.84 3.63 -9.31
N GLN A 39 -9.48 4.61 -9.97
CA GLN A 39 -9.36 6.01 -9.54
C GLN A 39 -10.06 6.25 -8.20
N GLN A 40 -11.21 5.61 -7.94
CA GLN A 40 -11.88 5.68 -6.63
C GLN A 40 -10.97 5.17 -5.51
N LEU A 41 -10.34 4.00 -5.70
CA LEU A 41 -9.38 3.45 -4.75
C LEU A 41 -8.20 4.41 -4.53
N LYS A 42 -7.63 4.96 -5.60
CA LYS A 42 -6.48 5.90 -5.52
C LYS A 42 -6.82 7.19 -4.77
N ARG A 43 -8.02 7.74 -4.97
CA ARG A 43 -8.49 8.92 -4.24
C ARG A 43 -8.66 8.63 -2.75
N LEU A 44 -9.33 7.53 -2.40
CA LEU A 44 -9.56 7.12 -1.00
C LEU A 44 -8.24 6.92 -0.25
N ASP A 45 -7.24 6.34 -0.91
CA ASP A 45 -5.91 6.06 -0.36
C ASP A 45 -4.86 7.15 -0.72
N GLY A 46 -5.33 8.36 -1.04
CA GLY A 46 -4.49 9.55 -1.18
C GLY A 46 -3.81 9.92 0.14
N GLU A 47 -2.66 10.60 0.09
CA GLU A 47 -1.83 10.85 1.28
C GLU A 47 -2.57 11.56 2.43
N ALA A 48 -3.49 12.48 2.10
CA ALA A 48 -4.31 13.19 3.08
C ALA A 48 -5.43 12.33 3.71
N ASN A 49 -5.84 11.24 3.05
CA ASN A 49 -7.05 10.46 3.40
C ASN A 49 -6.77 9.00 3.78
N ARG A 50 -5.57 8.49 3.48
CA ARG A 50 -5.12 7.10 3.67
C ARG A 50 -5.31 6.51 5.07
N LYS A 51 -5.51 7.33 6.10
CA LYS A 51 -5.76 6.89 7.49
C LYS A 51 -7.19 7.16 8.00
N LYS A 52 -8.05 7.80 7.21
CA LYS A 52 -9.38 8.26 7.63
C LYS A 52 -10.49 7.26 7.31
N HIS A 53 -10.39 6.57 6.18
CA HIS A 53 -11.46 5.73 5.64
C HIS A 53 -10.96 4.33 5.29
N LEU A 54 -10.34 3.66 6.27
CA LEU A 54 -9.63 2.39 6.05
C LEU A 54 -10.55 1.29 5.52
N ASP A 55 -11.74 1.11 6.11
CA ASP A 55 -12.70 0.11 5.64
C ASP A 55 -13.17 0.39 4.19
N LYS A 56 -13.36 1.67 3.83
CA LYS A 56 -13.72 2.06 2.45
C LYS A 56 -12.58 1.76 1.47
N VAL A 57 -11.32 1.96 1.87
CA VAL A 57 -10.15 1.60 1.06
C VAL A 57 -10.08 0.09 0.84
N ILE A 58 -10.33 -0.71 1.89
CA ILE A 58 -10.35 -2.18 1.81
C ILE A 58 -11.46 -2.63 0.84
N ALA A 59 -12.69 -2.15 1.01
CA ALA A 59 -13.82 -2.49 0.15
C ALA A 59 -13.61 -2.07 -1.32
N ALA A 60 -13.04 -0.87 -1.55
CA ALA A 60 -12.73 -0.41 -2.91
C ALA A 60 -11.63 -1.27 -3.55
N ALA A 61 -10.62 -1.69 -2.78
CA ALA A 61 -9.58 -2.58 -3.27
C ALA A 61 -10.14 -3.97 -3.61
N ASP A 62 -11.00 -4.53 -2.77
CA ASP A 62 -11.68 -5.80 -3.03
C ASP A 62 -12.53 -5.74 -4.30
N THR A 63 -13.25 -4.62 -4.51
CA THR A 63 -14.01 -4.40 -5.74
C THR A 63 -13.10 -4.40 -6.97
N VAL A 64 -11.93 -3.74 -6.91
CA VAL A 64 -10.95 -3.74 -8.01
C VAL A 64 -10.37 -5.13 -8.25
N ILE A 65 -10.00 -5.86 -7.19
CA ILE A 65 -9.42 -7.20 -7.27
C ILE A 65 -10.41 -8.17 -7.91
N ALA A 66 -11.69 -8.11 -7.52
CA ALA A 66 -12.74 -8.97 -8.06
C ALA A 66 -12.99 -8.80 -9.57
N GLN A 67 -12.63 -7.66 -10.16
CA GLN A 67 -12.74 -7.42 -11.61
C GLN A 67 -11.55 -7.98 -12.41
N ILE A 68 -10.54 -8.51 -11.74
CA ILE A 68 -9.34 -9.03 -12.40
C ILE A 68 -9.38 -10.55 -12.38
N ASP A 69 -9.45 -11.14 -13.58
CA ASP A 69 -9.33 -12.57 -13.77
C ASP A 69 -7.88 -13.03 -13.52
N THR A 70 -7.64 -13.52 -12.30
CA THR A 70 -6.35 -14.05 -11.85
C THR A 70 -6.02 -15.40 -12.48
N GLU A 71 -7.01 -16.18 -12.92
CA GLU A 71 -6.78 -17.46 -13.57
C GLU A 71 -6.18 -17.25 -14.97
N THR A 72 -6.74 -16.33 -15.74
CA THR A 72 -6.20 -15.94 -17.04
C THR A 72 -4.80 -15.33 -16.91
N LEU A 73 -4.57 -14.52 -15.87
CA LEU A 73 -3.22 -14.02 -15.58
C LEU A 73 -2.26 -15.18 -15.29
N ALA A 74 -2.59 -16.08 -14.36
CA ALA A 74 -1.73 -17.21 -14.01
C ALA A 74 -1.36 -18.06 -15.24
N LYS A 75 -2.35 -18.40 -16.07
CA LYS A 75 -2.14 -19.16 -17.32
C LYS A 75 -1.14 -18.46 -18.25
N HIS A 76 -1.26 -17.14 -18.41
CA HIS A 76 -0.40 -16.38 -19.31
C HIS A 76 1.05 -16.20 -18.80
N TYR A 77 1.25 -16.06 -17.49
CA TYR A 77 2.60 -15.98 -16.90
C TYR A 77 3.24 -17.35 -16.65
N GLY A 78 2.47 -18.44 -16.70
CA GLY A 78 3.00 -19.81 -16.62
C GLY A 78 3.80 -20.26 -17.85
N VAL A 79 3.68 -19.57 -18.98
CA VAL A 79 4.38 -19.91 -20.23
C VAL A 79 5.28 -18.75 -20.66
N LYS A 80 6.52 -19.08 -21.08
CA LYS A 80 7.45 -18.11 -21.63
C LYS A 80 6.91 -17.55 -22.95
N LEU A 81 6.94 -16.22 -23.06
CA LEU A 81 6.55 -15.53 -24.28
C LEU A 81 7.57 -15.80 -25.39
N LYS A 82 7.11 -16.05 -26.62
CA LYS A 82 7.99 -16.10 -27.79
C LYS A 82 8.42 -14.67 -28.17
N PRO A 83 9.73 -14.38 -28.28
CA PRO A 83 10.21 -13.01 -28.52
C PRO A 83 9.82 -12.40 -29.87
N ASP A 84 9.45 -13.20 -30.86
CA ASP A 84 9.20 -12.73 -32.24
C ASP A 84 7.70 -12.61 -32.57
N ASP A 85 6.82 -12.86 -31.60
CA ASP A 85 5.37 -12.81 -31.76
C ASP A 85 4.81 -11.47 -31.27
N GLU A 86 4.53 -10.56 -32.21
CA GLU A 86 4.03 -9.22 -31.92
C GLU A 86 2.61 -9.22 -31.31
N GLU A 87 1.76 -10.18 -31.68
CA GLU A 87 0.41 -10.31 -31.12
C GLU A 87 0.49 -10.74 -29.65
N ALA A 88 1.35 -11.72 -29.35
CA ALA A 88 1.57 -12.18 -27.99
C ALA A 88 2.23 -11.10 -27.12
N LYS A 89 3.10 -10.24 -27.68
CA LYS A 89 3.63 -9.05 -26.98
C LYS A 89 2.52 -8.04 -26.64
N ALA A 90 1.63 -7.76 -27.59
CA ALA A 90 0.53 -6.83 -27.36
C ALA A 90 -0.42 -7.33 -26.27
N GLU A 91 -0.73 -8.63 -26.24
CA GLU A 91 -1.51 -9.25 -25.17
C GLU A 91 -0.77 -9.24 -23.83
N ARG A 92 0.54 -9.54 -23.80
CA ARG A 92 1.37 -9.41 -22.59
C ARG A 92 1.29 -7.99 -22.02
N ALA A 93 1.41 -6.96 -22.86
CA ALA A 93 1.31 -5.58 -22.40
C ALA A 93 -0.06 -5.21 -21.80
N LYS A 94 -1.15 -5.81 -22.29
CA LYS A 94 -2.49 -5.65 -21.69
C LYS A 94 -2.58 -6.35 -20.34
N LEU A 95 -2.04 -7.57 -20.24
CA LEU A 95 -2.02 -8.34 -19.00
C LEU A 95 -1.08 -7.74 -17.95
N ASP A 96 0.04 -7.14 -18.35
CA ASP A 96 0.93 -6.39 -17.46
C ASP A 96 0.19 -5.20 -16.81
N LYS A 97 -0.69 -4.52 -17.55
CA LYS A 97 -1.53 -3.45 -16.96
C LYS A 97 -2.50 -4.00 -15.93
N LYS A 98 -3.11 -5.18 -16.19
CA LYS A 98 -3.98 -5.85 -15.21
C LYS A 98 -3.20 -6.32 -13.99
N LEU A 99 -2.04 -6.95 -14.17
CA LEU A 99 -1.13 -7.37 -13.09
C LEU A 99 -0.68 -6.19 -12.22
N ASN A 100 -0.30 -5.07 -12.85
CA ASN A 100 0.04 -3.84 -12.14
C ASN A 100 -1.13 -3.27 -11.35
N THR A 101 -2.35 -3.38 -11.87
CA THR A 101 -3.57 -2.97 -11.19
C THR A 101 -3.87 -3.89 -9.99
N LEU A 102 -3.75 -5.19 -10.18
CA LEU A 102 -3.93 -6.21 -9.13
C LEU A 102 -2.96 -5.98 -7.97
N THR A 103 -1.67 -5.89 -8.27
CA THR A 103 -0.63 -5.70 -7.25
C THR A 103 -0.74 -4.35 -6.56
N ASP A 104 -1.12 -3.27 -7.25
CA ASP A 104 -1.41 -1.98 -6.62
C ASP A 104 -2.62 -2.08 -5.68
N ALA A 105 -3.72 -2.73 -6.09
CA ALA A 105 -4.89 -2.89 -5.24
C ALA A 105 -4.61 -3.73 -3.99
N LEU A 106 -3.93 -4.88 -4.14
CA LEU A 106 -3.50 -5.75 -3.02
C LEU A 106 -2.57 -5.00 -2.07
N PHE A 107 -1.64 -4.19 -2.59
CA PHE A 107 -0.75 -3.38 -1.76
C PHE A 107 -1.50 -2.33 -0.95
N ARG A 108 -2.46 -1.63 -1.57
CA ARG A 108 -3.29 -0.62 -0.88
C ARG A 108 -4.19 -1.25 0.18
N LYS A 109 -4.80 -2.40 -0.12
CA LYS A 109 -5.57 -3.20 0.84
C LYS A 109 -4.72 -3.60 2.05
N GLY A 110 -3.57 -4.21 1.81
CA GLY A 110 -2.64 -4.61 2.88
C GLY A 110 -2.17 -3.42 3.72
N ARG A 111 -1.91 -2.28 3.09
CA ARG A 111 -1.56 -1.05 3.81
C ARG A 111 -2.71 -0.55 4.69
N ALA A 112 -3.94 -0.56 4.19
CA ALA A 112 -5.12 -0.15 4.93
C ALA A 112 -5.38 -1.06 6.13
N LEU A 113 -5.33 -2.38 5.94
CA LEU A 113 -5.41 -3.38 7.02
C LEU A 113 -4.33 -3.14 8.08
N GLY A 114 -3.10 -2.87 7.65
CA GLY A 114 -2.02 -2.55 8.57
C GLY A 114 -2.25 -1.28 9.38
N TYR A 115 -2.86 -0.24 8.80
CA TYR A 115 -3.23 0.97 9.55
C TYR A 115 -4.41 0.71 10.49
N LEU A 116 -5.34 -0.16 10.10
CA LEU A 116 -6.51 -0.50 10.90
C LEU A 116 -6.08 -1.21 12.17
N ASP A 117 -5.18 -2.19 12.04
CA ASP A 117 -4.52 -2.83 13.20
C ASP A 117 -3.87 -1.83 14.14
N THR A 118 -3.12 -0.84 13.60
CA THR A 118 -2.50 0.20 14.42
C THR A 118 -3.55 1.04 15.17
N GLN A 119 -4.65 1.41 14.52
CA GLN A 119 -5.74 2.17 15.16
C GLN A 119 -6.40 1.38 16.30
N PHE A 120 -6.61 0.08 16.14
CA PHE A 120 -7.19 -0.76 17.19
C PHE A 120 -6.22 -0.96 18.37
N ARG A 121 -4.92 -1.12 18.10
CA ARG A 121 -3.89 -1.29 19.15
C ARG A 121 -3.60 -0.01 19.95
N GLU A 122 -3.74 1.15 19.32
CA GLU A 122 -3.49 2.47 19.94
C GLU A 122 -4.77 3.15 20.45
N GLY A 123 -5.93 2.50 20.32
CA GLY A 123 -7.23 3.04 20.74
C GLY A 123 -7.53 2.85 22.23
N GLU A 124 -8.49 3.62 22.75
CA GLU A 124 -8.87 3.60 24.18
C GLU A 124 -9.34 2.21 24.69
N ASN A 125 -9.91 1.40 23.80
CA ASN A 125 -10.42 0.06 24.12
C ASN A 125 -9.49 -1.07 23.65
N ALA A 126 -8.19 -0.82 23.50
CA ALA A 126 -7.22 -1.78 22.94
C ALA A 126 -7.26 -3.18 23.61
N ASP A 127 -7.51 -3.23 24.93
CA ASP A 127 -7.51 -4.47 25.72
C ASP A 127 -8.87 -5.19 25.77
N SER A 128 -9.92 -4.61 25.21
CA SER A 128 -11.27 -5.22 25.15
C SER A 128 -11.27 -6.52 24.32
N ASP A 129 -12.13 -7.46 24.70
CA ASP A 129 -12.26 -8.74 23.99
C ASP A 129 -12.76 -8.55 22.55
N GLU A 130 -13.61 -7.54 22.32
CA GLU A 130 -14.07 -7.16 20.98
C GLU A 130 -12.90 -6.68 20.11
N THR A 131 -12.00 -5.87 20.68
CA THR A 131 -10.84 -5.35 19.95
C THR A 131 -9.84 -6.46 19.64
N LYS A 132 -9.59 -7.38 20.60
CA LYS A 132 -8.74 -8.56 20.37
C LYS A 132 -9.29 -9.43 19.23
N LYS A 133 -10.58 -9.76 19.25
CA LYS A 133 -11.24 -10.50 18.16
C LYS A 133 -11.11 -9.78 16.81
N ARG A 134 -11.28 -8.45 16.80
CA ARG A 134 -11.13 -7.66 15.59
C ARG A 134 -9.68 -7.65 15.07
N LEU A 135 -8.70 -7.59 15.96
CA LEU A 135 -7.28 -7.67 15.62
C LEU A 135 -6.90 -9.03 15.01
N GLU A 136 -7.42 -10.13 15.55
CA GLU A 136 -7.24 -11.47 14.99
C GLU A 136 -7.82 -11.57 13.57
N GLU A 137 -9.00 -11.01 13.35
CA GLU A 137 -9.61 -10.99 12.01
C GLU A 137 -8.79 -10.14 11.02
N ILE A 138 -8.33 -8.96 11.45
CA ILE A 138 -7.46 -8.11 10.64
C ILE A 138 -6.15 -8.85 10.30
N ASP A 139 -5.61 -9.63 11.23
CA ASP A 139 -4.40 -10.42 10.99
C ASP A 139 -4.60 -11.50 9.93
N LYS A 140 -5.69 -12.27 10.02
CA LYS A 140 -6.06 -13.24 9.00
C LYS A 140 -6.23 -12.59 7.63
N GLN A 141 -6.94 -11.46 7.56
CA GLN A 141 -7.14 -10.71 6.31
C GLN A 141 -5.83 -10.16 5.76
N PHE A 142 -4.94 -9.68 6.61
CA PHE A 142 -3.63 -9.15 6.22
C PHE A 142 -2.75 -10.25 5.65
N GLU A 143 -2.61 -11.37 6.35
CA GLU A 143 -1.78 -12.49 5.90
C GLU A 143 -2.33 -13.11 4.60
N ALA A 144 -3.65 -13.29 4.48
CA ALA A 144 -4.27 -13.77 3.24
C ALA A 144 -4.00 -12.81 2.05
N ASN A 145 -4.17 -11.50 2.26
CA ASN A 145 -3.89 -10.50 1.24
C ASN A 145 -2.39 -10.44 0.87
N PHE A 146 -1.50 -10.57 1.86
CA PHE A 146 -0.06 -10.56 1.63
C PHE A 146 0.40 -11.80 0.88
N ALA A 147 -0.10 -12.97 1.24
CA ALA A 147 0.16 -14.22 0.53
C ALA A 147 -0.32 -14.15 -0.93
N GLU A 148 -1.47 -13.51 -1.18
CA GLU A 148 -1.94 -13.25 -2.54
C GLU A 148 -0.99 -12.31 -3.29
N LEU A 149 -0.57 -11.19 -2.69
CA LEU A 149 0.38 -10.26 -3.31
C LEU A 149 1.72 -10.94 -3.67
N GLN A 150 2.21 -11.83 -2.80
CA GLN A 150 3.47 -12.57 -3.03
C GLN A 150 3.43 -13.48 -4.27
N LYS A 151 2.24 -13.92 -4.71
CA LYS A 151 2.11 -14.71 -5.95
C LYS A 151 2.43 -13.89 -7.20
N TRP A 152 2.23 -12.57 -7.13
CA TRP A 152 2.19 -11.68 -8.28
C TRP A 152 3.33 -10.66 -8.31
N ALA A 153 4.05 -10.49 -7.21
CA ALA A 153 5.11 -9.50 -7.09
C ALA A 153 6.18 -9.91 -6.08
N GLU A 154 7.42 -9.47 -6.35
CA GLU A 154 8.50 -9.53 -5.38
C GLU A 154 8.24 -8.49 -4.28
N THR A 155 7.74 -8.95 -3.14
CA THR A 155 7.36 -8.06 -2.03
C THR A 155 8.53 -7.31 -1.39
N THR A 156 9.76 -7.71 -1.69
CA THR A 156 10.97 -7.02 -1.24
C THR A 156 11.38 -5.86 -2.16
N ASP A 157 10.71 -5.70 -3.31
CA ASP A 157 10.89 -4.56 -4.20
C ASP A 157 10.50 -3.24 -3.54
N ASP A 158 11.07 -2.14 -4.04
CA ASP A 158 10.92 -0.80 -3.49
C ASP A 158 9.47 -0.35 -3.31
N LYS A 159 8.59 -0.78 -4.22
CA LYS A 159 7.14 -0.49 -4.20
C LYS A 159 6.44 -1.13 -2.99
N PHE A 160 6.82 -2.36 -2.63
CA PHE A 160 6.10 -3.19 -1.67
C PHE A 160 6.83 -3.38 -0.34
N VAL A 161 8.12 -3.05 -0.27
CA VAL A 161 9.00 -3.31 0.89
C VAL A 161 8.45 -2.76 2.20
N LEU A 162 7.75 -1.62 2.20
CA LEU A 162 7.15 -1.06 3.42
C LEU A 162 6.00 -1.91 3.97
N LEU A 163 5.26 -2.59 3.10
CA LEU A 163 4.24 -3.55 3.51
C LEU A 163 4.89 -4.83 4.06
N HIS A 164 5.97 -5.31 3.43
CA HIS A 164 6.75 -6.45 3.90
C HIS A 164 7.37 -6.19 5.29
N ILE A 165 8.02 -5.03 5.48
CA ILE A 165 8.53 -4.58 6.78
C ILE A 165 7.39 -4.55 7.81
N ARG A 166 6.18 -4.16 7.41
CA ARG A 166 5.03 -4.17 8.33
C ARG A 166 4.64 -5.58 8.73
N ARG A 167 4.60 -6.52 7.79
CA ARG A 167 4.37 -7.94 8.07
C ARG A 167 5.39 -8.50 9.06
N ASP A 168 6.68 -8.26 8.81
CA ASP A 168 7.75 -8.71 9.70
C ASP A 168 7.53 -8.20 11.14
N ASN A 169 7.14 -6.93 11.30
CA ASN A 169 6.83 -6.37 12.62
C ASN A 169 5.61 -7.03 13.27
N ARG A 170 4.54 -7.31 12.50
CA ARG A 170 3.34 -7.99 13.02
C ARG A 170 3.64 -9.40 13.53
N GLN A 171 4.59 -10.08 12.90
CA GLN A 171 5.06 -11.41 13.29
C GLN A 171 6.13 -11.37 14.39
N GLY A 172 6.50 -10.20 14.90
CA GLY A 172 7.55 -10.06 15.91
C GLY A 172 8.98 -10.17 15.37
N HIS A 173 9.18 -10.26 14.05
CA HIS A 173 10.48 -10.30 13.39
C HIS A 173 11.11 -8.89 13.25
N ILE A 174 11.19 -8.16 14.35
CA ILE A 174 11.54 -6.73 14.37
C ILE A 174 12.96 -6.49 13.82
N ALA A 175 13.92 -7.36 14.12
CA ALA A 175 15.29 -7.25 13.60
C ALA A 175 15.35 -7.41 12.06
N THR A 176 14.58 -8.35 11.49
CA THR A 176 14.45 -8.52 10.04
C THR A 176 13.80 -7.30 9.40
N ALA A 177 12.74 -6.77 10.04
CA ALA A 177 12.07 -5.56 9.61
C ALA A 177 13.02 -4.35 9.61
N LEU A 178 13.86 -4.22 10.64
CA LEU A 178 14.87 -3.18 10.76
C LEU A 178 15.96 -3.31 9.67
N LYS A 179 16.44 -4.53 9.39
CA LYS A 179 17.41 -4.79 8.31
C LYS A 179 16.88 -4.28 6.97
N ARG A 180 15.66 -4.69 6.57
CA ARG A 180 15.03 -4.21 5.32
C ARG A 180 14.80 -2.70 5.33
N LEU A 181 14.39 -2.14 6.47
CA LEU A 181 14.19 -0.71 6.59
C LEU A 181 15.50 0.06 6.35
N ASN A 182 16.64 -0.44 6.86
CA ASN A 182 17.94 0.16 6.62
C ASN A 182 18.35 0.11 5.14
N GLU A 183 18.08 -0.99 4.45
CA GLU A 183 18.29 -1.10 2.99
C GLU A 183 17.46 -0.06 2.22
N LYS A 184 16.19 0.13 2.59
CA LYS A 184 15.31 1.15 2.00
C LYS A 184 15.77 2.57 2.33
N ILE A 185 16.25 2.82 3.55
CA ILE A 185 16.83 4.10 3.96
C ILE A 185 18.10 4.41 3.14
N GLY A 186 18.94 3.41 2.86
CA GLY A 186 20.14 3.58 2.02
C GLY A 186 19.80 4.13 0.63
N ARG A 187 18.67 3.73 0.05
CA ARG A 187 18.17 4.23 -1.24
C ARG A 187 17.42 5.56 -1.15
N SER A 188 17.00 5.97 0.05
CA SER A 188 16.18 7.17 0.28
C SER A 188 16.52 7.84 1.61
N PRO A 189 17.77 8.32 1.81
CA PRO A 189 18.27 8.72 3.13
C PRO A 189 17.56 9.96 3.70
N HIS A 190 17.02 10.80 2.82
CA HIS A 190 16.33 12.04 3.14
C HIS A 190 14.82 11.85 3.40
N ASP A 191 14.31 10.63 3.45
CA ASP A 191 12.93 10.40 3.87
C ASP A 191 12.82 10.39 5.41
N ARG A 192 12.35 11.51 5.96
CA ARG A 192 12.14 11.67 7.40
C ARG A 192 11.19 10.63 7.99
N LYS A 193 10.20 10.14 7.23
CA LYS A 193 9.25 9.12 7.71
C LYS A 193 9.94 7.78 7.90
N LEU A 194 10.86 7.40 7.01
CA LEU A 194 11.66 6.17 7.17
C LEU A 194 12.56 6.24 8.40
N GLN A 195 13.22 7.38 8.61
CA GLN A 195 14.09 7.60 9.77
C GLN A 195 13.32 7.53 11.09
N LYS A 196 12.11 8.13 11.15
CA LYS A 196 11.22 7.99 12.31
C LYS A 196 10.81 6.52 12.55
N LYS A 197 10.54 5.76 11.48
CA LYS A 197 10.23 4.34 11.60
C LYS A 197 11.42 3.55 12.16
N ARG A 198 12.65 3.90 11.79
CA ARG A 198 13.87 3.25 12.29
C ARG A 198 14.03 3.45 13.80
N ILE A 199 13.86 4.68 14.28
CA ILE A 199 13.87 5.01 15.71
C ILE A 199 12.82 4.18 16.48
N ARG A 200 11.61 4.07 15.93
CA ARG A 200 10.55 3.24 16.52
C ARG A 200 10.98 1.77 16.64
N LEU A 201 11.50 1.16 15.58
CA LEU A 201 11.91 -0.26 15.61
C LEU A 201 13.09 -0.51 16.57
N LEU A 202 14.03 0.43 16.67
CA LEU A 202 15.11 0.35 17.66
C LEU A 202 14.58 0.37 19.10
N GLY A 203 13.55 1.18 19.37
CA GLY A 203 12.85 1.19 20.66
C GLY A 203 12.10 -0.12 20.94
N GLU A 204 11.43 -0.70 19.94
CA GLU A 204 10.75 -2.01 20.09
C GLU A 204 11.75 -3.14 20.40
N LEU A 205 12.98 -3.06 19.90
CA LEU A 205 14.10 -3.96 20.23
C LEU A 205 14.78 -3.65 21.57
N LYS A 206 14.42 -2.56 22.25
CA LYS A 206 15.09 -2.05 23.46
C LYS A 206 16.58 -1.74 23.25
N TRP A 207 16.93 -1.28 22.05
CA TRP A 207 18.30 -0.84 21.72
C TRP A 207 18.45 0.65 21.97
N ASP A 208 18.40 1.04 23.24
CA ASP A 208 18.21 2.44 23.67
C ASP A 208 19.36 3.36 23.24
N GLU A 209 20.61 2.89 23.29
CA GLU A 209 21.77 3.64 22.81
C GLU A 209 21.67 3.98 21.32
N TRP A 210 21.28 3.00 20.49
CA TRP A 210 21.09 3.18 19.05
C TRP A 210 19.91 4.09 18.74
N LYS A 211 18.82 3.95 19.50
CA LYS A 211 17.66 4.83 19.38
C LYS A 211 18.04 6.28 19.68
N SER A 212 18.74 6.53 20.79
CA SER A 212 19.19 7.86 21.23
C SER A 212 20.16 8.49 20.22
N HIS A 213 21.06 7.66 19.67
CA HIS A 213 21.95 8.07 18.58
C HIS A 213 21.17 8.54 17.35
N GLU A 214 20.18 7.77 16.89
CA GLU A 214 19.38 8.11 15.71
C GLU A 214 18.46 9.32 15.94
N GLU A 215 17.93 9.52 17.15
CA GLU A 215 17.19 10.72 17.53
C GLU A 215 18.06 11.98 17.42
N THR A 216 19.29 11.91 17.92
CA THR A 216 20.28 13.00 17.80
C THR A 216 20.61 13.29 16.34
N TRP A 217 20.84 12.25 15.53
CA TRP A 217 21.12 12.40 14.11
C TRP A 217 19.92 12.93 13.32
N GLN A 218 18.70 12.63 13.73
CA GLN A 218 17.51 13.12 13.04
C GLN A 218 17.44 14.65 13.07
N ILE A 219 17.83 15.28 14.18
CA ILE A 219 17.88 16.75 14.29
C ILE A 219 18.88 17.33 13.29
N ARG A 220 20.05 16.68 13.13
CA ARG A 220 21.10 17.09 12.19
C ARG A 220 20.75 16.84 10.73
N ARG A 221 20.10 15.72 10.43
CA ARG A 221 19.68 15.35 9.05
C ARG A 221 18.52 16.21 8.54
N PHE A 222 17.67 16.71 9.43
CA PHE A 222 16.48 17.49 9.08
C PHE A 222 16.41 18.79 9.88
N PRO A 223 17.37 19.70 9.71
CA PRO A 223 17.38 20.97 10.42
C PRO A 223 16.20 21.85 9.97
N ALA A 224 15.70 22.70 10.87
CA ALA A 224 14.58 23.60 10.57
C ALA A 224 14.96 24.73 9.59
N LYS A 225 16.23 25.09 9.56
CA LYS A 225 16.82 26.10 8.67
C LYS A 225 18.19 25.62 8.21
N TYR A 226 18.63 26.10 7.04
CA TYR A 226 20.02 25.91 6.62
C TYR A 226 20.97 26.56 7.62
N GLN A 227 22.17 26.01 7.75
CA GLN A 227 23.22 26.65 8.53
C GLN A 227 23.56 28.01 7.88
N PRO A 228 23.70 29.08 8.68
CA PRO A 228 24.22 30.34 8.18
C PRO A 228 25.61 30.15 7.57
N PHE A 229 25.91 30.91 6.51
CA PHE A 229 27.23 30.97 5.88
C PHE A 229 28.18 31.87 6.67
#